data_AF-A0A7W7VW65-F1
#
_entry.id   AF-A0A7W7VW65-F1
#
_cell.length_a   1.000
_cell.length_b   1.000
_cell.length_c   1.000
_cell.angle_alpha   90.00
_cell.angle_beta   90.00
_cell.angle_gamma   90.00
#
_symmetry.space_group_name_H-M   'P 1'
#
loop_
_entity.id
_entity.type
_entity.pdbx_description
1 polymer ?
#
loop_
_entity_poly.entity_id
_entity_poly.type
_entity_poly.pdbx_seq_one_letter_code
_entity_poly.pdbx_strand_id
1 'polypeptide(L)'
;MDQDDLRLAPRPHTAELLRWAEAQGLAPVPEEAVATVLTLLELGDAQLHDGFPELTSPLLQELLYERLHLYVQPPQDQPPLAYGAAVRLLIDHQRAAKRLNAKRQQRLHEEADWQGELLAGLLRQPHLLTWPRLYTLLLREAGVDTADPAAVRAWLEGFRTLDEPTRIATFTAVAGLDQPEGEEGWTEGVLLSIGMATDGARLLVENRLMQRSYRNLAGLNALGLPMPTELAGDFPAFEAAVQAEALRLLGEWTVPGLPELLLTEYQDLAPEPGAAEVDGYIVRRGLVELPDIGQWSESAES
;
A
#
# COMPACT_ATOMS: atom_id res chain seq x y z
N MET A 1 21.83 15.15 -10.83
CA MET A 1 20.37 15.19 -10.76
C MET A 1 19.90 15.20 -12.19
N ASP A 2 19.33 14.08 -12.61
CA ASP A 2 18.89 13.86 -13.99
C ASP A 2 17.49 14.49 -14.17
N GLN A 3 17.08 14.87 -15.39
CA GLN A 3 15.71 15.37 -15.62
C GLN A 3 14.63 14.36 -15.19
N ASP A 4 14.99 13.09 -15.04
CA ASP A 4 14.14 12.01 -14.56
C ASP A 4 13.89 12.02 -13.03
N ASP A 5 14.71 12.72 -12.23
CA ASP A 5 14.51 12.89 -10.78
C ASP A 5 13.28 13.77 -10.45
N LEU A 6 12.64 14.32 -11.47
CA LEU A 6 11.61 15.35 -11.38
C LEU A 6 10.18 14.85 -11.61
N ARG A 7 10.03 13.57 -11.90
CA ARG A 7 8.73 12.92 -12.10
C ARG A 7 8.07 12.62 -10.76
N LEU A 8 6.75 12.66 -10.71
CA LEU A 8 5.95 12.29 -9.55
C LEU A 8 6.10 10.79 -9.21
N ALA A 9 6.03 9.94 -10.24
CA ALA A 9 6.17 8.49 -10.14
C ALA A 9 7.59 8.08 -9.71
N PRO A 10 7.73 7.18 -8.72
CA PRO A 10 9.01 6.53 -8.41
C PRO A 10 9.55 5.75 -9.60
N ARG A 11 10.88 5.65 -9.71
CA ARG A 11 11.54 4.86 -10.75
C ARG A 11 12.60 3.98 -10.09
N PRO A 12 12.18 2.90 -9.43
CA PRO A 12 13.12 2.01 -8.78
C PRO A 12 14.11 1.43 -9.79
N HIS A 13 15.37 1.31 -9.39
CA HIS A 13 16.45 0.67 -10.15
C HIS A 13 16.29 -0.87 -10.25
N THR A 14 15.06 -1.36 -10.45
CA THR A 14 14.67 -2.79 -10.43
C THR A 14 15.48 -3.62 -11.42
N ALA A 15 15.49 -3.23 -12.70
CA ALA A 15 16.21 -3.95 -13.75
C ALA A 15 17.74 -3.95 -13.52
N GLU A 16 18.28 -2.90 -12.90
CA GLU A 16 19.69 -2.84 -12.54
C GLU A 16 20.01 -3.84 -11.41
N LEU A 17 19.20 -3.87 -10.35
CA LEU A 17 19.39 -4.78 -9.23
C LEU A 17 19.25 -6.25 -9.65
N LEU A 18 18.26 -6.58 -10.49
CA LEU A 18 18.05 -7.94 -10.99
C LEU A 18 19.19 -8.41 -11.90
N ARG A 19 19.69 -7.56 -12.81
CA ARG A 19 20.86 -7.88 -13.63
C ARG A 19 22.11 -8.08 -12.79
N TRP A 20 22.30 -7.26 -11.76
CA TRP A 20 23.38 -7.46 -10.82
C TRP A 20 23.26 -8.81 -10.10
N ALA A 21 22.05 -9.17 -9.63
CA ALA A 21 21.77 -10.44 -8.95
C ALA A 21 22.14 -11.65 -9.83
N GLU A 22 21.71 -11.61 -11.08
CA GLU A 22 22.00 -12.64 -12.08
C GLU A 22 23.50 -12.77 -12.33
N ALA A 23 24.21 -11.64 -12.48
CA ALA A 23 25.66 -11.63 -12.66
C ALA A 23 26.43 -12.18 -11.44
N GLN A 24 25.85 -12.09 -10.24
CA GLN A 24 26.39 -12.70 -9.02
C GLN A 24 25.98 -14.18 -8.84
N GLY A 25 25.14 -14.72 -9.72
CA GLY A 25 24.62 -16.09 -9.62
C GLY A 25 23.70 -16.31 -8.42
N LEU A 26 23.01 -15.27 -7.96
CA LEU A 26 22.06 -15.34 -6.85
C LEU A 26 20.76 -16.02 -7.29
N ALA A 27 19.99 -16.51 -6.32
CA ALA A 27 18.68 -17.07 -6.57
C ALA A 27 17.75 -16.00 -7.18
N PRO A 28 16.94 -16.36 -8.20
CA PRO A 28 16.03 -15.40 -8.83
C PRO A 28 14.96 -14.93 -7.84
N VAL A 29 14.69 -13.64 -7.85
CA VAL A 29 13.60 -12.99 -7.10
C VAL A 29 12.61 -12.41 -8.12
N PRO A 30 11.29 -12.57 -7.92
CA PRO A 30 10.30 -12.00 -8.83
C PRO A 30 10.47 -10.49 -9.00
N GLU A 31 10.41 -10.02 -10.25
CA GLU A 31 10.60 -8.60 -10.60
C GLU A 31 9.61 -7.69 -9.87
N GLU A 32 8.34 -8.09 -9.81
CA GLU A 32 7.28 -7.34 -9.13
C GLU A 32 7.56 -7.12 -7.64
N ALA A 33 8.13 -8.12 -6.94
CA ALA A 33 8.49 -7.97 -5.54
C ALA A 33 9.65 -6.97 -5.37
N VAL A 34 10.64 -7.03 -6.25
CA VAL A 34 11.77 -6.08 -6.24
C VAL A 34 11.30 -4.66 -6.56
N ALA A 35 10.49 -4.50 -7.60
CA ALA A 35 9.91 -3.21 -7.97
C ALA A 35 9.09 -2.62 -6.83
N THR A 36 8.20 -3.41 -6.22
CA THR A 36 7.36 -2.96 -5.11
C THR A 36 8.17 -2.53 -3.90
N VAL A 37 9.15 -3.34 -3.47
CA VAL A 37 10.03 -3.00 -2.34
C VAL A 37 10.79 -1.71 -2.61
N LEU A 38 11.40 -1.57 -3.77
CA LEU A 38 12.17 -0.37 -4.10
C LEU A 38 11.28 0.87 -4.22
N THR A 39 10.11 0.77 -4.84
CA THR A 39 9.13 1.86 -4.94
C THR A 39 8.69 2.33 -3.55
N LEU A 40 8.33 1.40 -2.64
CA LEU A 40 7.87 1.77 -1.30
C LEU A 40 8.98 2.38 -0.44
N LEU A 41 10.23 1.93 -0.61
CA LEU A 41 11.40 2.50 0.04
C LEU A 41 11.73 3.90 -0.51
N GLU A 42 11.62 4.12 -1.83
CA GLU A 42 11.81 5.43 -2.46
C GLU A 42 10.74 6.44 -2.04
N LEU A 43 9.49 5.99 -1.90
CA LEU A 43 8.40 6.78 -1.32
C LEU A 43 8.60 7.05 0.18
N GLY A 44 9.39 6.23 0.86
CA GLY A 44 9.76 6.45 2.25
C GLY A 44 10.78 7.57 2.45
N ASP A 45 11.31 7.65 3.67
CA ASP A 45 12.36 8.61 4.04
C ASP A 45 13.77 8.02 3.93
N ALA A 46 13.92 6.94 3.15
CA ALA A 46 15.20 6.32 2.92
C ALA A 46 16.15 7.26 2.18
N GLN A 47 17.38 7.41 2.69
CA GLN A 47 18.41 8.14 1.96
C GLN A 47 18.83 7.34 0.73
N LEU A 48 18.90 8.00 -0.42
CA LEU A 48 19.35 7.36 -1.66
C LEU A 48 20.86 7.47 -1.82
N HIS A 49 21.51 6.35 -2.14
CA HIS A 49 22.92 6.27 -2.48
C HIS A 49 23.06 5.49 -3.79
N ASP A 50 23.65 6.16 -4.80
CA ASP A 50 23.82 5.59 -6.14
C ASP A 50 22.49 5.07 -6.74
N GLY A 51 21.37 5.77 -6.45
CA GLY A 51 20.02 5.39 -6.89
C GLY A 51 19.29 4.37 -6.00
N PHE A 52 19.95 3.83 -4.97
CA PHE A 52 19.36 2.80 -4.08
C PHE A 52 19.08 3.32 -2.66
N PRO A 53 17.96 2.95 -2.04
CA PRO A 53 17.62 3.35 -0.67
C PRO A 53 18.50 2.63 0.36
N GLU A 54 19.19 3.37 1.25
CA GLU A 54 20.01 2.78 2.33
C GLU A 54 19.15 2.06 3.36
N LEU A 55 19.45 0.78 3.62
CA LEU A 55 18.65 -0.03 4.53
C LEU A 55 19.11 0.09 5.99
N THR A 56 18.13 0.23 6.88
CA THR A 56 18.29 0.24 8.34
C THR A 56 17.23 -0.66 8.97
N SER A 57 17.47 -1.17 10.17
CA SER A 57 16.49 -2.00 10.89
C SER A 57 15.11 -1.33 11.06
N PRO A 58 15.03 -0.03 11.46
CA PRO A 58 13.74 0.66 11.54
C PRO A 58 13.03 0.75 10.18
N LEU A 59 13.78 0.99 9.10
CA LEU A 59 13.21 1.07 7.76
C LEU A 59 12.69 -0.29 7.26
N LEU A 60 13.36 -1.39 7.61
CA LEU A 60 12.86 -2.73 7.32
C LEU A 60 11.56 -3.00 8.05
N GLN A 61 11.49 -2.66 9.35
CA GLN A 61 10.26 -2.80 10.13
C GLN A 61 9.11 -1.98 9.53
N GLU A 62 9.34 -0.70 9.23
CA GLU A 62 8.34 0.16 8.59
C GLU A 62 7.86 -0.46 7.27
N LEU A 63 8.77 -0.96 6.44
CA LEU A 63 8.44 -1.56 5.15
C LEU A 63 7.66 -2.88 5.30
N LEU A 64 8.26 -3.89 5.93
CA LEU A 64 7.78 -5.28 5.92
C LEU A 64 6.65 -5.53 6.92
N TYR A 65 6.68 -4.85 8.07
CA TYR A 65 5.67 -5.04 9.12
C TYR A 65 4.53 -4.02 9.00
N GLU A 66 4.85 -2.74 8.76
CA GLU A 66 3.85 -1.67 8.90
C GLU A 66 3.19 -1.28 7.58
N ARG A 67 3.89 -1.37 6.44
CA ARG A 67 3.42 -0.78 5.17
C ARG A 67 3.01 -1.78 4.11
N LEU A 68 3.81 -2.82 3.84
CA LEU A 68 3.58 -3.69 2.69
C LEU A 68 2.17 -4.30 2.68
N HIS A 69 1.69 -4.76 3.84
CA HIS A 69 0.37 -5.39 3.97
C HIS A 69 -0.80 -4.43 3.66
N LEU A 70 -0.60 -3.11 3.70
CA LEU A 70 -1.64 -2.14 3.35
C LEU A 70 -1.91 -2.13 1.83
N TYR A 71 -0.89 -2.47 1.04
CA TYR A 71 -0.86 -2.17 -0.39
C TYR A 71 -0.90 -3.41 -1.27
N VAL A 72 -0.16 -4.47 -0.90
CA VAL A 72 0.14 -5.54 -1.85
C VAL A 72 -0.82 -6.71 -1.74
N GLN A 73 -1.17 -7.30 -2.88
CA GLN A 73 -1.79 -8.61 -2.93
C GLN A 73 -1.04 -9.50 -3.92
N PRO A 74 -0.04 -10.30 -3.46
CA PRO A 74 0.79 -11.09 -4.36
C PRO A 74 -0.07 -12.06 -5.22
N PRO A 75 0.31 -12.31 -6.48
CA PRO A 75 -0.29 -13.35 -7.30
C PRO A 75 -0.32 -14.71 -6.59
N GLN A 76 -1.30 -15.57 -6.91
CA GLN A 76 -1.47 -16.87 -6.22
C GLN A 76 -0.27 -17.81 -6.41
N ASP A 77 0.45 -17.68 -7.51
CA ASP A 77 1.66 -18.45 -7.85
C ASP A 77 2.95 -17.84 -7.30
N GLN A 78 2.88 -16.65 -6.67
CA GLN A 78 4.02 -15.98 -6.08
C GLN A 78 3.98 -16.03 -4.54
N PRO A 79 5.01 -16.60 -3.89
CA PRO A 79 5.02 -16.66 -2.43
C PRO A 79 5.21 -15.26 -1.82
N PRO A 80 4.49 -14.90 -0.74
CA PRO A 80 4.71 -13.65 0.00
C PRO A 80 6.16 -13.43 0.47
N LEU A 81 6.91 -14.51 0.70
CA LEU A 81 8.33 -14.45 1.08
C LEU A 81 9.21 -13.75 0.03
N ALA A 82 8.72 -13.57 -1.20
CA ALA A 82 9.42 -12.85 -2.26
C ALA A 82 9.77 -11.40 -1.86
N TYR A 83 8.97 -10.74 -1.01
CA TYR A 83 9.29 -9.37 -0.55
C TYR A 83 10.48 -9.35 0.41
N GLY A 84 10.58 -10.32 1.33
CA GLY A 84 11.77 -10.49 2.18
C GLY A 84 13.01 -10.84 1.36
N ALA A 85 12.86 -11.69 0.34
CA ALA A 85 13.95 -12.02 -0.59
C ALA A 85 14.42 -10.81 -1.41
N ALA A 86 13.50 -9.94 -1.85
CA ALA A 86 13.82 -8.69 -2.53
C ALA A 86 14.61 -7.73 -1.62
N VAL A 87 14.24 -7.61 -0.35
CA VAL A 87 15.00 -6.85 0.65
C VAL A 87 16.41 -7.44 0.83
N ARG A 88 16.54 -8.76 0.96
CA ARG A 88 17.86 -9.43 1.04
C ARG A 88 18.74 -9.14 -0.15
N LEU A 89 18.16 -9.17 -1.35
CA LEU A 89 18.89 -8.84 -2.58
C LEU A 89 19.47 -7.42 -2.52
N LEU A 90 18.70 -6.44 -2.02
CA LEU A 90 19.17 -5.08 -1.83
C LEU A 90 20.26 -4.98 -0.73
N ILE A 91 20.15 -5.74 0.36
CA ILE A 91 21.18 -5.81 1.42
C ILE A 91 22.50 -6.32 0.84
N ASP A 92 22.46 -7.41 0.06
CA ASP A 92 23.64 -7.98 -0.59
C ASP A 92 24.26 -7.02 -1.60
N HIS A 93 23.43 -6.29 -2.36
CA HIS A 93 23.91 -5.24 -3.27
C HIS A 93 24.65 -4.13 -2.50
N GLN A 94 24.10 -3.65 -1.39
CA GLN A 94 24.74 -2.63 -0.55
C GLN A 94 26.04 -3.13 0.09
N ARG A 95 26.11 -4.42 0.45
CA ARG A 95 27.35 -5.04 0.90
C ARG A 95 28.41 -5.05 -0.20
N ALA A 96 28.05 -5.47 -1.41
CA ALA A 96 28.96 -5.51 -2.56
C ALA A 96 29.48 -4.10 -2.91
N ALA A 97 28.61 -3.08 -2.80
CA ALA A 97 28.95 -1.67 -2.93
C ALA A 97 29.75 -1.10 -1.73
N LYS A 98 30.15 -1.94 -0.76
CA LYS A 98 30.91 -1.58 0.45
C LYS A 98 30.20 -0.57 1.36
N ARG A 99 28.88 -0.46 1.29
CA ARG A 99 28.05 0.41 2.16
C ARG A 99 27.73 -0.26 3.50
N LEU A 100 27.67 -1.59 3.53
CA LEU A 100 27.42 -2.37 4.74
C LEU A 100 28.66 -3.15 5.18
N ASN A 101 28.88 -3.21 6.50
CA ASN A 101 29.83 -4.15 7.08
C ASN A 101 29.18 -5.55 7.26
N ALA A 102 29.99 -6.60 7.41
CA ALA A 102 29.50 -7.98 7.50
C ALA A 102 28.52 -8.19 8.67
N LYS A 103 28.77 -7.55 9.82
CA LYS A 103 27.91 -7.66 11.00
C LYS A 103 26.53 -7.04 10.75
N ARG A 104 26.49 -5.86 10.10
CA ARG A 104 25.24 -5.16 9.77
C ARG A 104 24.48 -5.91 8.68
N GLN A 105 25.17 -6.44 7.67
CA GLN A 105 24.58 -7.32 6.66
C GLN A 105 23.88 -8.52 7.30
N GLN A 106 24.58 -9.27 8.14
CA GLN A 106 24.03 -10.45 8.81
C GLN A 106 22.78 -10.12 9.63
N ARG A 107 22.83 -9.04 10.40
CA ARG A 107 21.67 -8.58 11.18
C ARG A 107 20.47 -8.21 10.30
N LEU A 108 20.70 -7.46 9.22
CA LEU A 108 19.62 -7.06 8.32
C LEU A 108 19.04 -8.27 7.56
N HIS A 109 19.84 -9.30 7.25
CA HIS A 109 19.33 -10.56 6.70
C HIS A 109 18.39 -11.27 7.68
N GLU A 110 18.82 -11.43 8.93
CA GLU A 110 17.99 -12.06 9.97
C GLU A 110 16.66 -11.30 10.16
N GLU A 111 16.71 -9.97 10.17
CA GLU A 111 15.51 -9.14 10.25
C GLU A 111 14.62 -9.26 9.00
N ALA A 112 15.20 -9.28 7.80
CA ALA A 112 14.45 -9.43 6.54
C ALA A 112 13.79 -10.81 6.42
N ASP A 113 14.46 -11.87 6.86
CA ASP A 113 13.91 -13.23 6.87
C ASP A 113 12.73 -13.31 7.84
N TRP A 114 12.93 -12.92 9.10
CA TRP A 114 11.89 -12.95 10.12
C TRP A 114 10.68 -12.09 9.75
N GLN A 115 10.90 -10.84 9.32
CA GLN A 115 9.80 -9.95 8.97
C GLN A 115 9.11 -10.35 7.66
N GLY A 116 9.85 -10.95 6.71
CA GLY A 116 9.26 -11.53 5.50
C GLY A 116 8.30 -12.68 5.82
N GLU A 117 8.65 -13.54 6.78
CA GLU A 117 7.76 -14.59 7.27
C GLU A 117 6.53 -14.00 7.99
N LEU A 118 6.72 -12.98 8.83
CA LEU A 118 5.61 -12.29 9.48
C LEU A 118 4.65 -11.65 8.47
N LEU A 119 5.16 -11.01 7.41
CA LEU A 119 4.35 -10.39 6.36
C LEU A 119 3.41 -11.42 5.71
N ALA A 120 3.86 -12.67 5.51
CA ALA A 120 3.00 -13.73 4.99
C ALA A 120 1.80 -14.01 5.92
N GLY A 121 1.95 -13.83 7.23
CA GLY A 121 0.85 -13.87 8.20
C GLY A 121 -0.06 -12.65 8.10
N LEU A 122 0.53 -11.44 8.04
CA LEU A 122 -0.21 -10.17 7.98
C LEU A 122 -1.11 -10.08 6.74
N LEU A 123 -0.64 -10.55 5.59
CA LEU A 123 -1.41 -10.51 4.35
C LEU A 123 -2.70 -11.35 4.40
N ARG A 124 -2.78 -12.32 5.32
CA ARG A 124 -3.96 -13.19 5.50
C ARG A 124 -4.94 -12.63 6.53
N GLN A 125 -4.54 -11.61 7.31
CA GLN A 125 -5.36 -11.08 8.39
C GLN A 125 -6.52 -10.22 7.84
N PRO A 126 -7.78 -10.53 8.16
CA PRO A 126 -8.93 -9.81 7.61
C PRO A 126 -9.02 -8.37 8.13
N HIS A 127 -8.57 -8.10 9.36
CA HIS A 127 -8.55 -6.75 9.95
C HIS A 127 -7.45 -5.84 9.39
N LEU A 128 -6.53 -6.39 8.58
CA LEU A 128 -5.47 -5.65 7.89
C LEU A 128 -5.71 -5.53 6.37
N LEU A 129 -6.92 -5.87 5.91
CA LEU A 129 -7.29 -5.75 4.51
C LEU A 129 -7.65 -4.31 4.14
N THR A 130 -7.45 -4.02 2.86
CA THR A 130 -8.04 -2.88 2.16
C THR A 130 -8.98 -3.41 1.07
N TRP A 131 -9.94 -2.60 0.61
CA TRP A 131 -10.88 -3.01 -0.42
C TRP A 131 -10.18 -3.48 -1.70
N PRO A 132 -9.17 -2.77 -2.26
CA PRO A 132 -8.45 -3.26 -3.43
C PRO A 132 -7.83 -4.66 -3.23
N ARG A 133 -7.28 -4.94 -2.04
CA ARG A 133 -6.71 -6.26 -1.73
C ARG A 133 -7.78 -7.36 -1.67
N LEU A 134 -8.91 -7.10 -1.01
CA LEU A 134 -10.03 -8.04 -0.95
C LEU A 134 -10.62 -8.31 -2.34
N TYR A 135 -10.91 -7.27 -3.11
CA TYR A 135 -11.47 -7.41 -4.45
C TYR A 135 -10.50 -8.09 -5.42
N THR A 136 -9.19 -7.89 -5.26
CA THR A 136 -8.17 -8.63 -6.02
C THR A 136 -8.26 -10.13 -5.76
N LEU A 137 -8.43 -10.54 -4.50
CA LEU A 137 -8.62 -11.96 -4.16
C LEU A 137 -9.90 -12.52 -4.76
N LEU A 138 -11.01 -11.78 -4.68
CA LEU A 138 -12.30 -12.20 -5.24
C LEU A 138 -12.26 -12.35 -6.76
N LEU A 139 -11.66 -11.38 -7.46
CA LEU A 139 -11.48 -11.41 -8.92
C LEU A 139 -10.65 -12.63 -9.35
N ARG A 140 -9.54 -12.90 -8.65
CA ARG A 140 -8.67 -14.05 -8.94
C ARG A 140 -9.35 -15.39 -8.67
N GLU A 141 -10.07 -15.50 -7.55
CA GLU A 141 -10.83 -16.71 -7.21
C GLU A 141 -11.95 -16.99 -8.22
N ALA A 142 -12.57 -15.93 -8.76
CA ALA A 142 -13.56 -16.02 -9.82
C ALA A 142 -12.95 -16.29 -11.22
N GLY A 143 -11.62 -16.35 -11.34
CA GLY A 143 -10.92 -16.57 -12.61
C GLY A 143 -11.04 -15.41 -13.60
N VAL A 144 -11.26 -14.19 -13.11
CA VAL A 144 -11.34 -12.99 -13.95
C VAL A 144 -9.95 -12.64 -14.46
N ASP A 145 -9.86 -12.30 -15.75
CA ASP A 145 -8.63 -11.72 -16.32
C ASP A 145 -8.43 -10.30 -15.76
N THR A 146 -7.58 -10.19 -14.74
CA THR A 146 -7.32 -8.92 -14.04
C THR A 146 -6.53 -7.92 -14.88
N ALA A 147 -5.99 -8.32 -16.05
CA ALA A 147 -5.35 -7.41 -16.98
C ALA A 147 -6.36 -6.77 -17.96
N ASP A 148 -7.58 -7.29 -18.07
CA ASP A 148 -8.66 -6.73 -18.90
C ASP A 148 -9.62 -5.85 -18.06
N PRO A 149 -9.56 -4.51 -18.21
CA PRO A 149 -10.45 -3.62 -17.46
C PRO A 149 -11.95 -3.84 -17.76
N ALA A 150 -12.30 -4.37 -18.93
CA ALA A 150 -13.69 -4.67 -19.26
C ALA A 150 -14.18 -5.91 -18.50
N ALA A 151 -13.35 -6.94 -18.38
CA ALA A 151 -13.64 -8.13 -17.59
C ALA A 151 -13.82 -7.80 -16.10
N VAL A 152 -12.93 -6.96 -15.54
CA VAL A 152 -13.01 -6.48 -14.15
C VAL A 152 -14.32 -5.72 -13.90
N ARG A 153 -14.67 -4.75 -14.76
CA ARG A 153 -15.95 -4.01 -14.64
C ARG A 153 -17.17 -4.92 -14.75
N ALA A 154 -17.18 -5.85 -15.70
CA ALA A 154 -18.29 -6.77 -15.89
C ALA A 154 -18.51 -7.65 -14.65
N TRP A 155 -17.42 -8.11 -14.03
CA TRP A 155 -17.51 -8.86 -12.77
C TRP A 155 -18.01 -8.00 -11.61
N LEU A 156 -17.48 -6.77 -11.45
CA LEU A 156 -17.92 -5.85 -10.39
C LEU A 156 -19.41 -5.52 -10.51
N GLU A 157 -19.90 -5.27 -11.72
CA GLU A 157 -21.32 -5.01 -11.96
C GLU A 157 -22.17 -6.22 -11.59
N GLY A 158 -21.76 -7.43 -11.97
CA GLY A 158 -22.43 -8.66 -11.54
C GLY A 158 -22.45 -8.82 -10.02
N PHE A 159 -21.30 -8.59 -9.37
CA PHE A 159 -21.15 -8.68 -7.91
C PHE A 159 -22.01 -7.65 -7.16
N ARG A 160 -22.17 -6.44 -7.71
CA ARG A 160 -23.04 -5.36 -7.19
C ARG A 160 -24.50 -5.79 -7.06
N THR A 161 -24.99 -6.64 -7.97
CA THR A 161 -26.38 -7.11 -7.97
C THR A 161 -26.71 -8.16 -6.93
N LEU A 162 -25.69 -8.74 -6.27
CA LEU A 162 -25.90 -9.73 -5.21
C LEU A 162 -26.53 -9.09 -3.98
N ASP A 163 -27.27 -9.88 -3.19
CA ASP A 163 -27.70 -9.43 -1.88
C ASP A 163 -26.54 -9.49 -0.87
N GLU A 164 -26.70 -8.79 0.25
CA GLU A 164 -25.66 -8.71 1.28
C GLU A 164 -25.27 -10.09 1.86
N PRO A 165 -26.19 -11.02 2.18
CA PRO A 165 -25.82 -12.35 2.63
C PRO A 165 -24.95 -13.12 1.62
N THR A 166 -25.24 -13.02 0.32
CA THR A 166 -24.45 -13.70 -0.71
C THR A 166 -23.07 -13.05 -0.86
N ARG A 167 -22.95 -11.73 -0.76
CA ARG A 167 -21.64 -11.04 -0.74
C ARG A 167 -20.79 -11.49 0.44
N ILE A 168 -21.36 -11.53 1.66
CA ILE A 168 -20.68 -11.99 2.87
C ILE A 168 -20.23 -13.45 2.75
N ALA A 169 -21.08 -14.32 2.20
CA ALA A 169 -20.72 -15.72 1.94
C ALA A 169 -19.53 -15.82 0.96
N THR A 170 -19.47 -14.92 -0.03
CA THR A 170 -18.33 -14.87 -0.96
C THR A 170 -17.04 -14.46 -0.25
N PHE A 171 -17.07 -13.46 0.65
CA PHE A 171 -15.91 -13.07 1.45
C PHE A 171 -15.40 -14.20 2.35
N THR A 172 -16.33 -14.95 2.94
CA THR A 172 -16.02 -16.09 3.80
C THR A 172 -15.33 -17.22 3.02
N ALA A 173 -15.68 -17.40 1.75
CA ALA A 173 -15.15 -18.45 0.89
C ALA A 173 -13.75 -18.13 0.29
N VAL A 174 -13.21 -16.92 0.48
CA VAL A 174 -11.92 -16.52 -0.11
C VAL A 174 -10.79 -17.37 0.44
N ALA A 175 -10.12 -18.11 -0.45
CA ALA A 175 -8.95 -18.89 -0.10
C ALA A 175 -7.76 -18.00 0.30
N GLY A 176 -7.00 -18.44 1.30
CA GLY A 176 -5.78 -17.74 1.75
C GLY A 176 -6.02 -16.57 2.70
N LEU A 177 -7.28 -16.23 3.01
CA LEU A 177 -7.60 -15.33 4.13
C LEU A 177 -7.94 -16.12 5.39
N ASP A 178 -7.43 -15.65 6.53
CA ASP A 178 -7.93 -16.06 7.82
C ASP A 178 -9.34 -15.45 8.03
N GLN A 179 -10.20 -16.13 8.80
CA GLN A 179 -11.54 -15.61 9.08
C GLN A 179 -11.50 -14.59 10.22
N PRO A 180 -12.36 -13.55 10.18
CA PRO A 180 -12.44 -12.59 11.27
C PRO A 180 -12.73 -13.30 12.60
N GLU A 181 -12.10 -12.82 13.67
CA GLU A 181 -12.33 -13.37 15.01
C GLU A 181 -13.75 -13.05 15.51
N GLY A 182 -14.38 -14.01 16.19
CA GLY A 182 -15.72 -13.86 16.78
C GLY A 182 -16.80 -14.70 16.07
N GLU A 183 -17.92 -14.95 16.77
CA GLU A 183 -19.01 -15.81 16.28
C GLU A 183 -19.73 -15.22 15.05
N GLU A 184 -19.69 -13.90 14.88
CA GLU A 184 -20.39 -13.18 13.80
C GLU A 184 -19.56 -13.01 12.52
N GLY A 185 -18.25 -13.28 12.55
CA GLY A 185 -17.36 -13.23 11.38
C GLY A 185 -17.32 -11.87 10.67
N TRP A 186 -17.71 -11.85 9.39
CA TRP A 186 -17.73 -10.65 8.53
C TRP A 186 -18.87 -9.70 8.91
N THR A 187 -18.64 -8.88 9.92
CA THR A 187 -19.61 -7.90 10.44
C THR A 187 -19.45 -6.52 9.81
N GLU A 188 -20.45 -5.65 10.00
CA GLU A 188 -20.37 -4.21 9.66
C GLU A 188 -19.08 -3.56 10.18
N GLY A 189 -18.63 -3.92 11.39
CA GLY A 189 -17.39 -3.38 11.96
C GLY A 189 -16.13 -3.79 11.21
N VAL A 190 -16.07 -5.03 10.72
CA VAL A 190 -14.95 -5.51 9.89
C VAL A 190 -14.94 -4.79 8.55
N LEU A 191 -16.10 -4.65 7.90
CA LEU A 191 -16.20 -3.94 6.63
C LEU A 191 -15.86 -2.44 6.80
N LEU A 192 -16.28 -1.83 7.91
CA LEU A 192 -15.91 -0.46 8.27
C LEU A 192 -14.41 -0.31 8.46
N SER A 193 -13.74 -1.24 9.16
CA SER A 193 -12.29 -1.16 9.36
C SER A 193 -11.51 -1.34 8.06
N ILE A 194 -11.98 -2.17 7.13
CA ILE A 194 -11.42 -2.29 5.77
C ILE A 194 -11.55 -0.96 5.01
N GLY A 195 -12.71 -0.30 5.09
CA GLY A 195 -12.91 1.03 4.50
C GLY A 195 -11.95 2.07 5.06
N MET A 196 -11.82 2.15 6.39
CA MET A 196 -10.89 3.08 7.05
C MET A 196 -9.43 2.79 6.66
N ALA A 197 -9.04 1.51 6.61
CA ALA A 197 -7.70 1.11 6.18
C ALA A 197 -7.45 1.47 4.71
N THR A 198 -8.47 1.40 3.85
CA THR A 198 -8.38 1.76 2.42
C THR A 198 -8.11 3.25 2.24
N ASP A 199 -8.91 4.11 2.88
CA ASP A 199 -8.70 5.58 2.85
C ASP A 199 -7.33 5.94 3.44
N GLY A 200 -6.99 5.39 4.62
CA GLY A 200 -5.71 5.64 5.27
C GLY A 200 -4.50 5.21 4.43
N ALA A 201 -4.56 4.03 3.81
CA ALA A 201 -3.51 3.55 2.91
C ALA A 201 -3.33 4.49 1.71
N ARG A 202 -4.43 4.92 1.08
CA ARG A 202 -4.40 5.84 -0.05
C ARG A 202 -3.79 7.19 0.34
N LEU A 203 -4.27 7.80 1.43
CA LEU A 203 -3.76 9.08 1.93
C LEU A 203 -2.26 9.02 2.29
N LEU A 204 -1.78 7.88 2.81
CA LEU A 204 -0.35 7.68 3.08
C LEU A 204 0.48 7.72 1.79
N VAL A 205 0.04 7.03 0.73
CA VAL A 205 0.74 7.05 -0.57
C VAL A 205 0.73 8.46 -1.17
N GLU A 206 -0.41 9.14 -1.16
CA GLU A 206 -0.54 10.53 -1.61
C GLU A 206 0.42 11.46 -0.84
N ASN A 207 0.45 11.33 0.50
CA ASN A 207 1.34 12.13 1.33
C ASN A 207 2.82 11.88 1.01
N ARG A 208 3.21 10.62 0.81
CA ARG A 208 4.59 10.27 0.45
C ARG A 208 4.98 10.80 -0.94
N LEU A 209 4.08 10.74 -1.92
CA LEU A 209 4.28 11.33 -3.25
C LEU A 209 4.46 12.86 -3.17
N MET A 210 3.65 13.54 -2.37
CA MET A 210 3.81 14.98 -2.12
C MET A 210 5.15 15.29 -1.45
N GLN A 211 5.49 14.60 -0.36
CA GLN A 211 6.76 14.78 0.36
C GLN A 211 7.96 14.59 -0.57
N ARG A 212 7.94 13.53 -1.39
CA ARG A 212 8.98 13.27 -2.39
C ARG A 212 9.10 14.43 -3.38
N SER A 213 7.99 14.92 -3.91
CA SER A 213 7.96 16.06 -4.84
C SER A 213 8.57 17.32 -4.20
N TYR A 214 8.23 17.62 -2.95
CA TYR A 214 8.82 18.75 -2.22
C TYR A 214 10.32 18.61 -1.98
N ARG A 215 10.82 17.40 -1.65
CA ARG A 215 12.27 17.14 -1.53
C ARG A 215 13.00 17.41 -2.85
N ASN A 216 12.43 16.96 -3.96
CA ASN A 216 13.02 17.14 -5.28
C ASN A 216 13.02 18.62 -5.70
N LEU A 217 11.95 19.36 -5.38
CA LEU A 217 11.89 20.82 -5.58
C LEU A 217 12.91 21.60 -4.75
N ALA A 218 13.12 21.21 -3.49
CA ALA A 218 14.16 21.82 -2.65
C ALA A 218 15.56 21.59 -3.25
N GLY A 219 15.81 20.39 -3.78
CA GLY A 219 17.05 20.05 -4.51
C GLY A 219 17.24 20.87 -5.79
N LEU A 220 16.18 21.06 -6.58
CA LEU A 220 16.18 21.91 -7.78
C LEU A 220 16.52 23.37 -7.47
N ASN A 221 15.87 23.94 -6.45
CA ASN A 221 16.13 25.31 -6.03
C ASN A 221 17.58 25.50 -5.58
N ALA A 222 18.15 24.53 -4.87
CA ALA A 222 19.56 24.56 -4.47
C ALA A 222 20.53 24.51 -5.68
N LEU A 223 20.10 23.94 -6.81
CA LEU A 223 20.89 23.78 -8.03
C LEU A 223 20.58 24.84 -9.11
N GLY A 224 19.65 25.77 -8.85
CA GLY A 224 19.27 26.83 -9.80
C GLY A 224 18.60 26.31 -11.08
N LEU A 225 18.00 25.12 -11.04
CA LEU A 225 17.37 24.47 -12.18
C LEU A 225 15.87 24.83 -12.29
N PRO A 226 15.29 24.88 -13.49
CA PRO A 226 13.89 25.23 -13.70
C PRO A 226 12.93 24.18 -13.14
N MET A 227 11.74 24.61 -12.73
CA MET A 227 10.67 23.76 -12.20
C MET A 227 10.11 22.83 -13.30
N PRO A 228 9.84 21.54 -12.99
CA PRO A 228 9.24 20.59 -13.94
C PRO A 228 7.81 21.00 -14.29
N THR A 229 7.35 20.69 -15.50
CA THR A 229 6.02 21.09 -15.96
C THR A 229 4.90 20.45 -15.14
N GLU A 230 5.12 19.23 -14.64
CA GLU A 230 4.21 18.48 -13.76
C GLU A 230 4.02 19.14 -12.38
N LEU A 231 5.02 19.92 -11.94
CA LEU A 231 5.01 20.63 -10.65
C LEU A 231 4.76 22.15 -10.83
N ALA A 232 4.70 22.63 -12.07
CA ALA A 232 4.51 24.03 -12.42
C ALA A 232 3.03 24.44 -12.56
N GLY A 233 2.10 23.50 -12.31
CA GLY A 233 0.66 23.75 -12.29
C GLY A 233 0.19 24.53 -11.05
N ASP A 234 -1.11 24.86 -11.01
CA ASP A 234 -1.71 25.32 -9.76
C ASP A 234 -1.81 24.16 -8.75
N PHE A 235 -1.88 24.51 -7.45
CA PHE A 235 -1.88 23.52 -6.37
C PHE A 235 -2.99 22.45 -6.51
N PRO A 236 -4.23 22.78 -6.94
CA PRO A 236 -5.27 21.78 -7.20
C PRO A 236 -4.92 20.77 -8.31
N ALA A 237 -4.30 21.22 -9.41
CA ALA A 237 -3.86 20.30 -10.47
C ALA A 237 -2.76 19.35 -9.99
N PHE A 238 -1.86 19.82 -9.12
CA PHE A 238 -0.84 18.99 -8.50
C PHE A 238 -1.45 17.94 -7.55
N GLU A 239 -2.39 18.32 -6.69
CA GLU A 239 -3.10 17.38 -5.82
C GLU A 239 -3.83 16.30 -6.62
N ALA A 240 -4.52 16.68 -7.71
CA ALA A 240 -5.17 15.72 -8.59
C ALA A 240 -4.18 14.75 -9.26
N ALA A 241 -3.00 15.24 -9.67
CA ALA A 241 -1.95 14.38 -10.23
C ALA A 241 -1.38 13.40 -9.19
N VAL A 242 -1.19 13.85 -7.94
CA VAL A 242 -0.79 13.01 -6.80
C VAL A 242 -1.81 11.90 -6.56
N GLN A 243 -3.10 12.23 -6.52
CA GLN A 243 -4.17 11.26 -6.31
C GLN A 243 -4.21 10.23 -7.43
N ALA A 244 -4.15 10.67 -8.69
CA ALA A 244 -4.12 9.78 -9.84
C ALA A 244 -2.93 8.82 -9.81
N GLU A 245 -1.74 9.32 -9.45
CA GLU A 245 -0.54 8.49 -9.34
C GLU A 245 -0.62 7.51 -8.16
N ALA A 246 -1.18 7.93 -7.02
CA ALA A 246 -1.41 7.04 -5.88
C ALA A 246 -2.33 5.87 -6.26
N LEU A 247 -3.46 6.15 -6.93
CA LEU A 247 -4.38 5.13 -7.41
C LEU A 247 -3.72 4.18 -8.44
N ARG A 248 -2.90 4.74 -9.33
CA ARG A 248 -2.12 3.97 -10.30
C ARG A 248 -1.17 2.99 -9.60
N LEU A 249 -0.39 3.45 -8.62
CA LEU A 249 0.53 2.63 -7.83
C LEU A 249 -0.20 1.54 -7.04
N LEU A 250 -1.30 1.89 -6.38
CA LEU A 250 -2.15 0.91 -5.69
C LEU A 250 -2.66 -0.16 -6.66
N GLY A 251 -2.98 0.21 -7.90
CA GLY A 251 -3.37 -0.72 -8.96
C GLY A 251 -2.24 -1.62 -9.43
N GLU A 252 -1.00 -1.12 -9.49
CA GLU A 252 0.19 -1.94 -9.79
C GLU A 252 0.43 -3.02 -8.74
N TRP A 253 0.14 -2.74 -7.47
CA TRP A 253 0.32 -3.70 -6.36
C TRP A 253 -0.87 -4.63 -6.14
N THR A 254 -1.96 -4.43 -6.91
CA THR A 254 -3.20 -5.20 -6.82
C THR A 254 -3.73 -5.59 -8.20
N VAL A 255 -4.74 -4.88 -8.72
CA VAL A 255 -5.31 -5.02 -10.06
C VAL A 255 -5.29 -3.64 -10.72
N PRO A 256 -4.72 -3.50 -11.93
CA PRO A 256 -4.66 -2.21 -12.63
C PRO A 256 -6.04 -1.54 -12.76
N GLY A 257 -6.14 -0.28 -12.34
CA GLY A 257 -7.37 0.52 -12.38
C GLY A 257 -8.44 0.17 -11.35
N LEU A 258 -8.30 -0.94 -10.60
CA LEU A 258 -9.29 -1.33 -9.59
C LEU A 258 -9.48 -0.28 -8.48
N PRO A 259 -8.42 0.31 -7.88
CA PRO A 259 -8.61 1.33 -6.84
C PRO A 259 -9.44 2.53 -7.31
N GLU A 260 -9.22 3.00 -8.54
CA GLU A 260 -9.98 4.11 -9.12
C GLU A 260 -11.45 3.74 -9.34
N LEU A 261 -11.71 2.53 -9.85
CA LEU A 261 -13.08 2.02 -10.04
C LEU A 261 -13.85 1.94 -8.72
N LEU A 262 -13.22 1.40 -7.66
CA LEU A 262 -13.82 1.29 -6.34
C LEU A 262 -14.09 2.67 -5.73
N LEU A 263 -13.18 3.63 -5.93
CA LEU A 263 -13.33 4.99 -5.41
C LEU A 263 -14.38 5.82 -6.17
N THR A 264 -14.65 5.56 -7.45
CA THR A 264 -15.46 6.46 -8.29
C THR A 264 -16.77 5.85 -8.80
N GLU A 265 -16.74 4.63 -9.32
CA GLU A 265 -17.89 3.98 -9.98
C GLU A 265 -18.62 2.99 -9.07
N TYR A 266 -17.89 2.39 -8.12
CA TYR A 266 -18.32 1.27 -7.28
C TYR A 266 -18.15 1.55 -5.76
N GLN A 267 -18.38 2.80 -5.33
CA GLN A 267 -18.25 3.22 -3.93
C GLN A 267 -19.16 2.45 -2.95
N ASP A 268 -20.33 2.01 -3.42
CA ASP A 268 -21.26 1.18 -2.64
C ASP A 268 -20.74 -0.23 -2.37
N LEU A 269 -19.84 -0.74 -3.23
CA LEU A 269 -19.17 -2.03 -3.04
C LEU A 269 -17.95 -1.92 -2.12
N ALA A 270 -17.33 -0.74 -2.04
CA ALA A 270 -16.11 -0.49 -1.29
C ALA A 270 -16.19 0.87 -0.57
N PRO A 271 -17.09 1.01 0.42
CA PRO A 271 -17.28 2.27 1.11
C PRO A 271 -16.02 2.66 1.90
N GLU A 272 -15.57 3.89 1.73
CA GLU A 272 -14.55 4.54 2.55
C GLU A 272 -15.28 5.47 3.54
N PRO A 273 -15.44 5.09 4.82
CA PRO A 273 -16.34 5.78 5.72
C PRO A 273 -15.79 7.14 6.14
N GLY A 274 -16.66 8.14 6.13
CA GLY A 274 -16.33 9.45 6.67
C GLY A 274 -16.28 9.46 8.21
N ALA A 275 -15.67 10.48 8.81
CA ALA A 275 -15.58 10.61 10.27
C ALA A 275 -16.95 10.49 10.97
N ALA A 276 -18.00 11.08 10.41
CA ALA A 276 -19.36 11.02 10.96
C ALA A 276 -19.96 9.60 10.95
N GLU A 277 -19.60 8.76 9.98
CA GLU A 277 -20.08 7.38 9.88
C GLU A 277 -19.37 6.49 10.90
N VAL A 278 -18.06 6.71 11.08
CA VAL A 278 -17.26 6.05 12.12
C VAL A 278 -17.77 6.41 13.51
N ASP A 279 -18.00 7.70 13.79
CA ASP A 279 -18.55 8.18 15.06
C ASP A 279 -19.94 7.57 15.31
N GLY A 280 -20.80 7.55 14.29
CA GLY A 280 -22.12 6.92 14.37
C GLY A 280 -22.06 5.43 14.71
N TYR A 281 -21.13 4.70 14.11
CA TYR A 281 -20.92 3.28 14.43
C TYR A 281 -20.45 3.06 15.87
N ILE A 282 -19.46 3.83 16.32
CA ILE A 282 -18.91 3.77 17.69
C ILE A 282 -20.02 4.00 18.73
N VAL A 283 -20.87 5.00 18.49
CA VAL A 283 -22.00 5.33 19.36
C VAL A 283 -23.07 4.24 19.36
N ARG A 284 -23.46 3.72 18.18
CA ARG A 284 -24.44 2.62 18.07
C ARG A 284 -24.00 1.35 18.81
N ARG A 285 -22.70 1.06 18.82
CA ARG A 285 -22.12 -0.12 19.48
C ARG A 285 -21.82 0.11 20.97
N GLY A 286 -22.06 1.31 21.50
CA GLY A 286 -21.81 1.64 22.91
C GLY A 286 -20.32 1.57 23.29
N LEU A 287 -19.42 1.75 22.31
CA LEU A 287 -17.97 1.67 22.52
C LEU A 287 -17.42 2.97 23.14
N VAL A 288 -18.17 4.07 23.03
CA VAL A 288 -17.93 5.35 23.72
C VAL A 288 -19.29 5.95 24.08
N GLU A 289 -19.49 6.36 25.33
CA GLU A 289 -20.58 7.28 25.68
C GLU A 289 -20.19 8.68 25.18
N LEU A 290 -20.96 9.27 24.27
CA LEU A 290 -20.77 10.67 23.90
C LEU A 290 -20.77 11.53 25.18
N PRO A 291 -19.80 12.45 25.38
CA PRO A 291 -19.89 13.38 26.48
C PRO A 291 -21.21 14.14 26.36
N ASP A 292 -21.95 14.20 27.46
CA ASP A 292 -23.24 14.88 27.56
C ASP A 292 -23.05 16.37 27.23
N ILE A 293 -23.28 16.73 25.96
CA ILE A 293 -23.14 18.09 25.44
C ILE A 293 -24.18 19.04 26.08
N GLY A 294 -25.11 18.51 26.87
CA GLY A 294 -26.08 19.28 27.65
C GLY A 294 -25.51 20.01 28.88
N GLN A 295 -24.27 19.73 29.30
CA GLN A 295 -23.69 20.38 30.51
C GLN A 295 -22.78 21.57 30.21
N TRP A 296 -22.45 21.84 28.95
CA TRP A 296 -21.52 22.93 28.59
C TRP A 296 -22.19 24.31 28.51
N SER A 297 -23.52 24.40 28.53
CA SER A 297 -24.24 25.68 28.48
C SER A 297 -24.54 26.32 29.84
N GLU A 298 -24.35 25.63 30.97
CA GLU A 298 -24.66 26.18 32.30
C GLU A 298 -23.46 26.77 33.05
N SER A 299 -22.23 26.66 32.51
CA SER A 299 -21.02 27.17 33.17
C SER A 299 -20.54 28.54 32.64
N ALA A 300 -21.28 29.17 31.72
CA ALA A 300 -20.91 30.46 31.13
C ALA A 300 -21.58 31.69 31.79
N GLU A 301 -22.44 31.48 32.80
CA GLU A 301 -23.02 32.57 33.60
C GLU A 301 -22.86 32.27 35.09
N SER A 302 -21.71 32.66 35.66
CA SER A 302 -21.51 32.86 37.11
C SER A 302 -20.32 33.80 37.35
#